data_AF-A0A7J2PW35-F1
#
_entry.id   AF-A0A7J2PW35-F1
#
_cell.length_a   1.000
_cell.length_b   1.000
_cell.length_c   1.000
_cell.angle_alpha   90.00
_cell.angle_beta   90.00
_cell.angle_gamma   90.00
#
_symmetry.space_group_name_H-M   'P 1'
#
loop_
_entity.id
_entity.type
_entity.pdbx_description
1 polymer ?
#
loop_
_entity_poly.entity_id
_entity_poly.type
_entity_poly.pdbx_seq_one_letter_code
_entity_poly.pdbx_strand_id
1 'polypeptide(L)'
;MDVNITVNAGETVYVMFNAQISNGVGGSGWLTGGVRIMMDTALIAKSERYFILDSTTGISVGNSITTHFIIEGLTAGTYELKVQATALAENGSDRIEDGLLIVYTYR
;
A
#
# COMPACT_ATOMS: atom_id res chain seq x y z
N MET A 1 -10.06 8.04 2.71
CA MET A 1 -11.33 7.58 2.10
C MET A 1 -11.62 6.24 2.72
N ASP A 2 -12.80 6.06 3.28
CA ASP A 2 -13.20 4.81 3.90
C ASP A 2 -14.07 4.04 2.92
N VAL A 3 -13.77 2.75 2.72
CA VAL A 3 -14.49 1.87 1.80
C VAL A 3 -15.10 0.73 2.60
N ASN A 4 -16.43 0.65 2.58
CA ASN A 4 -17.17 -0.41 3.25
C ASN A 4 -17.58 -1.49 2.23
N ILE A 5 -17.26 -2.75 2.52
CA ILE A 5 -17.52 -3.89 1.63
C ILE A 5 -18.20 -4.97 2.45
N THR A 6 -19.28 -5.54 1.91
CA THR A 6 -20.01 -6.65 2.53
C THR A 6 -19.75 -7.92 1.74
N VAL A 7 -19.31 -8.96 2.43
CA VAL A 7 -19.01 -10.28 1.86
C VAL A 7 -19.72 -11.37 2.66
N ASN A 8 -20.00 -12.50 2.03
CA ASN A 8 -20.53 -13.66 2.73
C ASN A 8 -19.41 -14.36 3.52
N ALA A 9 -19.77 -15.01 4.62
CA ALA A 9 -18.82 -15.82 5.36
C ALA A 9 -18.25 -16.94 4.47
N GLY A 10 -16.93 -17.12 4.51
CA GLY A 10 -16.21 -18.08 3.66
C GLY A 10 -15.85 -17.57 2.26
N GLU A 11 -16.26 -16.37 1.85
CA GLU A 11 -15.79 -15.76 0.60
C GLU A 11 -14.33 -15.30 0.71
N THR A 12 -13.70 -15.24 -0.45
CA THR A 12 -12.34 -14.73 -0.60
C THR A 12 -12.38 -13.28 -1.05
N VAL A 13 -11.56 -12.45 -0.41
CA VAL A 13 -11.42 -11.02 -0.73
C VAL A 13 -10.04 -10.78 -1.30
N TYR A 14 -9.98 -10.40 -2.57
CA TYR A 14 -8.76 -9.90 -3.20
C TYR A 14 -8.72 -8.39 -3.10
N VAL A 15 -7.60 -7.87 -2.63
CA VAL A 15 -7.37 -6.44 -2.53
C VAL A 15 -6.06 -6.10 -3.21
N MET A 16 -6.11 -5.10 -4.07
CA MET A 16 -4.93 -4.49 -4.69
C MET A 16 -4.87 -3.04 -4.30
N PHE A 17 -3.68 -2.60 -3.91
CA PHE A 17 -3.39 -1.21 -3.64
C PHE A 17 -2.16 -0.79 -4.41
N ASN A 18 -2.28 0.32 -5.12
CA ASN A 18 -1.16 1.01 -5.72
C ASN A 18 -0.85 2.27 -4.91
N ALA A 19 0.39 2.56 -4.56
CA ALA A 19 0.81 3.87 -4.08
C ALA A 19 1.74 4.51 -5.10
N GLN A 20 1.54 5.80 -5.37
CA GLN A 20 2.52 6.59 -6.10
C GLN A 20 3.37 7.37 -5.12
N ILE A 21 4.67 7.31 -5.31
CA ILE A 21 5.63 7.97 -4.41
C ILE A 21 6.50 8.90 -5.24
N SER A 22 6.64 10.13 -4.76
CA SER A 22 7.50 11.14 -5.38
C SER A 22 8.35 11.84 -4.33
N ASN A 23 9.57 12.21 -4.73
CA ASN A 23 10.38 13.17 -3.99
C ASN A 23 10.17 14.54 -4.62
N GLY A 24 9.38 15.40 -3.97
CA GLY A 24 8.91 16.66 -4.57
C GLY A 24 9.95 17.78 -4.66
N VAL A 25 11.12 17.63 -4.01
CA VAL A 25 12.09 18.74 -3.87
C VAL A 25 13.44 18.44 -4.54
N GLY A 26 13.58 17.31 -5.24
CA GLY A 26 14.77 17.02 -6.03
C GLY A 26 16.06 16.92 -5.21
N GLY A 27 15.97 16.43 -3.97
CA GLY A 27 17.14 16.13 -3.16
C GLY A 27 17.90 14.93 -3.73
N SER A 28 19.22 15.06 -3.86
CA SER A 28 20.10 13.91 -4.13
C SER A 28 20.11 12.99 -2.90
N GLY A 29 19.82 11.70 -3.10
CA GLY A 29 19.89 10.68 -2.06
C GLY A 29 19.06 9.43 -2.34
N TRP A 30 18.90 8.60 -1.32
CA TRP A 30 18.04 7.41 -1.37
C TRP A 30 16.60 7.73 -0.95
N LEU A 31 15.65 7.21 -1.71
CA LEU A 31 14.26 7.11 -1.29
C LEU A 31 13.99 5.67 -0.88
N THR A 32 13.71 5.45 0.40
CA THR A 32 13.30 4.15 0.92
C THR A 32 11.84 4.19 1.30
N GLY A 33 11.10 3.12 1.03
CA GLY A 33 9.73 3.06 1.48
C GLY A 33 9.10 1.69 1.28
N GLY A 34 7.79 1.66 1.47
CA GLY A 34 7.02 0.45 1.25
C GLY A 34 5.53 0.63 1.41
N VAL A 35 4.82 -0.45 1.15
CA VAL A 35 3.39 -0.56 1.39
C VAL A 35 3.15 -1.83 2.19
N ARG A 36 2.25 -1.75 3.16
CA ARG A 36 1.77 -2.89 3.94
C ARG A 36 0.27 -2.84 4.14
N ILE A 37 -0.34 -4.00 4.39
CA ILE A 37 -1.74 -4.07 4.81
C ILE A 37 -1.87 -4.69 6.19
N MET A 38 -2.67 -4.03 7.02
CA MET A 38 -3.08 -4.52 8.32
C MET A 38 -4.57 -4.84 8.30
N MET A 39 -4.93 -5.96 8.93
CA MET A 39 -6.30 -6.25 9.34
C MET A 39 -6.40 -5.98 10.83
N ASP A 40 -7.29 -5.05 11.19
CA ASP A 40 -7.45 -4.45 12.51
C ASP A 40 -6.14 -3.82 13.01
N THR A 41 -5.29 -4.62 13.65
CA THR A 41 -3.96 -4.23 14.14
C THR A 41 -2.84 -5.18 13.73
N ALA A 42 -3.18 -6.29 13.05
CA ALA A 42 -2.24 -7.31 12.65
C ALA A 42 -1.82 -7.14 11.19
N LEU A 43 -0.51 -7.20 10.94
CA LEU A 43 0.02 -7.26 9.58
C LEU A 43 -0.45 -8.55 8.90
N ILE A 44 -1.01 -8.43 7.70
CA ILE A 44 -1.30 -9.60 6.86
C ILE A 44 0.03 -10.12 6.31
N ALA A 45 0.32 -11.40 6.57
CA ALA A 45 1.55 -12.03 6.14
C ALA A 45 1.76 -11.88 4.62
N LYS A 46 3.00 -11.53 4.22
CA LYS A 46 3.42 -11.32 2.82
C LYS A 46 2.72 -10.17 2.06
N SER A 47 1.93 -9.34 2.74
CA SER A 47 1.31 -8.15 2.12
C SER A 47 2.29 -6.99 1.90
N GLU A 48 3.48 -7.07 2.51
CA GLU A 48 4.47 -5.99 2.48
C GLU A 48 5.30 -5.99 1.19
N ARG A 49 5.53 -4.80 0.66
CA ARG A 49 6.47 -4.53 -0.43
C ARG A 49 7.36 -3.37 -0.04
N TYR A 50 8.66 -3.51 -0.26
CA TYR A 50 9.66 -2.51 0.04
C TYR A 50 10.41 -2.10 -1.24
N PHE A 51 10.95 -0.89 -1.24
CA PHE A 51 11.78 -0.41 -2.32
C PHE A 51 12.89 0.49 -1.79
N ILE A 52 13.96 0.57 -2.57
CA ILE A 52 15.04 1.53 -2.42
C ILE A 52 15.32 2.08 -3.82
N LEU A 53 15.26 3.39 -3.96
CA LEU A 53 15.51 4.09 -5.22
C LEU A 53 16.64 5.07 -5.05
N ASP A 54 17.60 5.04 -5.97
CA ASP A 54 18.65 6.04 -6.07
C ASP A 54 18.11 7.24 -6.87
N SER A 55 18.01 8.40 -6.22
CA SER A 55 17.58 9.66 -6.84
C SER A 55 18.73 10.66 -7.04
N THR A 56 19.99 10.20 -6.99
CA THR A 56 21.19 11.03 -7.15
C THR A 56 21.25 11.84 -8.45
N THR A 57 20.43 11.53 -9.46
CA THR A 57 20.40 12.23 -10.75
C THR A 57 19.23 13.21 -10.94
N GLY A 58 18.36 13.42 -9.93
CA GLY A 58 17.30 14.44 -9.97
C GLY A 58 15.97 14.00 -9.37
N ILE A 59 14.90 14.75 -9.67
CA ILE A 59 13.55 14.48 -9.17
C ILE A 59 13.09 13.10 -9.67
N SER A 60 13.03 12.11 -8.78
CA SER A 60 12.31 10.86 -9.04
C SER A 60 10.82 11.09 -8.75
N VAL A 61 10.08 11.43 -9.80
CA VAL A 61 8.61 11.49 -9.76
C VAL A 61 8.05 10.15 -10.23
N GLY A 62 7.18 9.54 -9.44
CA GLY A 62 6.17 8.62 -9.97
C GLY A 62 6.53 7.13 -9.98
N ASN A 63 7.37 6.65 -9.05
CA ASN A 63 7.46 5.21 -8.86
C ASN A 63 6.18 4.70 -8.22
N SER A 64 5.45 3.89 -8.97
CA SER A 64 4.21 3.27 -8.52
C SER A 64 4.51 1.90 -7.91
N ILE A 65 4.02 1.65 -6.70
CA ILE A 65 4.16 0.36 -6.04
C ILE A 65 2.80 -0.25 -5.86
N THR A 66 2.61 -1.37 -6.54
CA THR A 66 1.42 -2.20 -6.39
C THR A 66 1.72 -3.34 -5.44
N THR A 67 0.90 -3.46 -4.40
CA THR A 67 0.78 -4.67 -3.60
C THR A 67 -0.60 -5.28 -3.80
N HIS A 68 -0.66 -6.60 -3.72
CA HIS A 68 -1.91 -7.34 -3.72
C HIS A 68 -1.89 -8.36 -2.60
N PHE A 69 -3.06 -8.68 -2.08
CA PHE A 69 -3.23 -9.73 -1.10
C PHE A 69 -4.62 -10.34 -1.19
N ILE A 70 -4.71 -11.56 -0.66
CA ILE A 70 -5.91 -12.36 -0.64
C ILE A 70 -6.22 -12.64 0.83
N ILE A 71 -7.45 -12.38 1.23
CA ILE A 71 -8.00 -12.80 2.52
C ILE A 71 -8.94 -13.96 2.24
N GLU A 72 -8.67 -15.11 2.84
CA GLU A 72 -9.49 -16.31 2.72
C GLU A 72 -10.06 -16.69 4.08
N GLY A 73 -11.17 -17.44 4.08
CA GLY A 73 -11.70 -18.03 5.31
C GLY A 73 -12.25 -17.01 6.31
N LEU A 74 -12.74 -15.86 5.85
CA LEU A 74 -13.38 -14.86 6.71
C LEU A 74 -14.60 -15.46 7.41
N THR A 75 -14.63 -15.35 8.74
CA THR A 75 -15.83 -15.67 9.52
C THR A 75 -16.80 -14.49 9.50
N ALA A 76 -18.04 -14.72 9.91
CA ALA A 76 -19.01 -13.62 10.00
C ALA A 76 -18.54 -12.59 11.03
N GLY A 77 -18.37 -11.33 10.59
CA GLY A 77 -17.83 -10.26 11.41
C GLY A 77 -17.61 -8.97 10.63
N THR A 78 -17.15 -7.94 11.33
CA THR A 78 -16.65 -6.70 10.73
C THR A 78 -15.16 -6.63 10.96
N TYR A 79 -14.41 -6.35 9.90
CA TYR A 79 -12.95 -6.25 9.91
C TYR A 79 -12.54 -4.87 9.40
N GLU A 80 -11.53 -4.28 10.01
CA GLU A 80 -10.95 -3.04 9.56
C GLU A 80 -9.71 -3.32 8.71
N LEU A 81 -9.71 -2.95 7.43
CA LEU A 81 -8.53 -3.06 6.59
C LEU A 81 -7.84 -1.70 6.46
N LYS A 82 -6.60 -1.65 6.91
CA LYS A 82 -5.74 -0.47 6.82
C LYS A 82 -4.61 -0.72 5.84
N VAL A 83 -4.57 0.06 4.78
CA VAL A 83 -3.40 0.12 3.91
C VAL A 83 -2.52 1.27 4.36
N GLN A 84 -1.24 0.98 4.58
CA GLN A 84 -0.26 1.99 4.94
C GLN A 84 0.85 1.99 3.91
N ALA A 85 1.08 3.14 3.30
CA ALA A 85 2.28 3.41 2.53
C ALA A 85 3.21 4.30 3.37
N THR A 86 4.51 4.08 3.26
CA THR A 86 5.55 4.90 3.87
C THR A 86 6.61 5.24 2.84
N ALA A 87 7.16 6.44 2.96
CA ALA A 87 8.27 6.92 2.19
C ALA A 87 9.17 7.75 3.11
N LEU A 88 10.48 7.55 2.97
CA LEU A 88 11.51 8.28 3.67
C LEU A 88 12.64 8.61 2.69
N ALA A 89 12.77 9.89 2.36
CA ALA A 89 13.89 10.47 1.66
C ALA A 89 14.98 10.84 2.65
N GLU A 90 16.22 10.61 2.23
CA GLU A 90 17.41 11.12 2.91
C GLU A 90 17.44 12.67 2.92
N ASN A 91 17.03 13.30 1.81
CA ASN A 91 16.94 14.75 1.65
C ASN A 91 15.65 15.13 0.90
N GLY A 92 14.78 15.94 1.51
CA GLY A 92 13.57 16.48 0.88
C GLY A 92 12.27 16.24 1.65
N SER A 93 11.14 16.52 1.00
CA SER A 93 9.79 16.17 1.48
C SER A 93 9.25 15.05 0.62
N ASP A 94 8.96 13.91 1.23
CA ASP A 94 8.28 12.82 0.55
C ASP A 94 6.81 13.12 0.38
N ARG A 95 6.26 12.67 -0.74
CA ARG A 95 4.82 12.66 -0.94
C ARG A 95 4.40 11.28 -1.39
N ILE A 96 3.50 10.70 -0.60
CA ILE A 96 2.71 9.55 -1.02
C ILE A 96 1.44 10.15 -1.63
N GLU A 97 1.28 9.99 -2.93
CA GLU A 97 0.09 10.42 -3.65
C GLU A 97 -0.92 9.28 -3.74
N ASP A 98 -2.20 9.66 -3.86
CA ASP A 98 -3.37 8.80 -3.70
C ASP A 98 -3.23 7.44 -4.37
N GLY A 99 -3.65 6.41 -3.62
CA GLY A 99 -3.56 5.04 -4.07
C GLY A 99 -4.85 4.50 -4.66
N LEU A 100 -4.75 3.77 -5.77
CA LEU A 100 -5.88 3.02 -6.32
C LEU A 100 -6.14 1.80 -5.43
N LEU A 101 -7.31 1.75 -4.80
CA LEU A 101 -7.82 0.57 -4.10
C LEU A 101 -8.77 -0.18 -5.02
N ILE A 102 -8.44 -1.43 -5.35
CA ILE A 102 -9.34 -2.34 -6.04
C ILE A 102 -9.67 -3.49 -5.09
N VAL A 103 -10.95 -3.79 -4.93
CA VAL A 103 -11.41 -4.94 -4.15
C VAL A 103 -12.33 -5.81 -5.00
N TYR A 104 -12.02 -7.10 -5.05
CA TYR A 104 -12.85 -8.13 -5.67
C TYR A 104 -13.19 -9.19 -4.65
N THR A 105 -14.41 -9.71 -4.74
CA THR A 105 -14.92 -10.75 -3.86
C THR A 105 -15.40 -11.91 -4.72
N TYR A 106 -14.99 -13.13 -4.40
CA TYR A 106 -15.39 -14.32 -5.14
C TYR A 106 -15.61 -15.52 -4.21
N ARG A 107 -16.37 -16.49 -4.71
CA ARG A 107 -16.58 -17.80 -4.07
C ARG A 107 -15.54 -18.80 -4.53
#